data_AF-A0A3D6CHA9-F1
#
_entry.id   AF-A0A3D6CHA9-F1
#
_cell.length_a   1.000
_cell.length_b   1.000
_cell.length_c   1.000
_cell.angle_alpha   90.00
_cell.angle_beta   90.00
_cell.angle_gamma   90.00
#
_symmetry.space_group_name_H-M   'P 1'
#
loop_
_entity.id
_entity.type
_entity.pdbx_description
1 polymer ?
#
loop_
_entity_poly.entity_id
_entity_poly.type
_entity_poly.pdbx_seq_one_letter_code
_entity_poly.pdbx_strand_id
1 'polypeptide(L)'
;EISYIHAEGYPAAEMKHGPIALVSETLPVVFIATKDPYHEKIVSNMQEIKARKGKIISIITEGDEVTPPLSDHYFSIPPADEIIAPILSVVPLQLLSYYVGTAKGLDVDKPRNLAKSVTVE
;
A
#
# COMPACT_ATOMS: atom_id res chain seq x y z
N GLU A 1 -9.53 -7.83 0.97
CA GLU A 1 -10.68 -8.62 1.49
C GLU A 1 -12.00 -7.87 1.36
N ILE A 2 -12.23 -6.83 2.18
CA ILE A 2 -13.54 -6.16 2.32
C ILE A 2 -13.95 -5.24 1.14
N SER A 3 -13.01 -4.88 0.26
CA SER A 3 -13.29 -4.05 -0.94
C SER A 3 -13.54 -4.83 -2.22
N TYR A 4 -13.26 -6.14 -2.21
CA TYR A 4 -13.20 -7.05 -3.37
C TYR A 4 -12.36 -6.54 -4.55
N ILE A 5 -11.47 -5.57 -4.34
CA ILE A 5 -10.46 -5.21 -5.33
C ILE A 5 -9.42 -6.32 -5.34
N HIS A 6 -9.02 -6.75 -6.54
CA HIS A 6 -7.86 -7.60 -6.69
C HIS A 6 -6.61 -6.77 -6.34
N ALA A 7 -6.10 -6.99 -5.14
CA ALA A 7 -4.89 -6.37 -4.63
C ALA A 7 -3.89 -7.48 -4.34
N GLU A 8 -2.63 -7.28 -4.75
CA GLU A 8 -1.57 -8.24 -4.60
C GLU A 8 -0.35 -7.55 -3.97
N GLY A 9 0.23 -8.20 -2.94
CA GLY A 9 1.42 -7.71 -2.27
C GLY A 9 2.68 -8.27 -2.94
N TYR A 10 3.62 -7.40 -3.28
CA TYR A 10 4.91 -7.78 -3.86
C TYR A 10 6.07 -7.18 -3.07
N PRO A 11 7.20 -7.88 -2.95
CA PRO A 11 8.45 -7.24 -2.56
C PRO A 11 8.81 -6.17 -3.58
N ALA A 12 9.14 -4.96 -3.13
CA ALA A 12 9.44 -3.85 -4.04
C ALA A 12 10.60 -4.17 -5.00
N ALA A 13 11.58 -4.97 -4.55
CA ALA A 13 12.70 -5.40 -5.38
C ALA A 13 12.30 -6.33 -6.54
N GLU A 14 11.14 -6.98 -6.46
CA GLU A 14 10.69 -7.95 -7.47
C GLU A 14 9.86 -7.31 -8.60
N MET A 15 9.58 -6.01 -8.52
CA MET A 15 8.68 -5.36 -9.49
C MET A 15 9.15 -5.51 -10.93
N LYS A 16 10.46 -5.47 -11.18
CA LYS A 16 11.05 -5.59 -12.52
C LYS A 16 10.94 -6.99 -13.12
N HIS A 17 10.65 -8.00 -12.33
CA HIS A 17 10.59 -9.40 -12.77
C HIS A 17 9.24 -9.80 -13.37
N GLY A 18 8.35 -8.82 -13.62
CA GLY A 18 7.05 -9.05 -14.26
C GLY A 18 5.98 -8.03 -13.87
N PRO A 19 5.71 -7.82 -12.57
CA PRO A 19 4.60 -6.98 -12.10
C PRO A 19 4.60 -5.56 -12.67
N ILE A 20 5.77 -4.98 -12.93
CA ILE A 20 5.90 -3.64 -13.52
C ILE A 20 5.20 -3.51 -14.89
N ALA A 21 5.01 -4.60 -15.62
CA ALA A 21 4.31 -4.60 -16.90
C ALA A 21 2.81 -4.30 -16.77
N LEU A 22 2.23 -4.46 -15.58
CA LEU A 22 0.81 -4.20 -15.31
C LEU A 22 0.54 -2.74 -14.91
N VAL A 23 1.59 -1.95 -14.65
CA VAL A 23 1.49 -0.58 -14.18
C VAL A 23 0.84 0.30 -15.24
N SER A 24 -0.21 1.02 -14.84
CA SER A 24 -0.96 1.95 -15.69
C SER A 24 -1.65 3.02 -14.83
N GLU A 25 -2.25 4.01 -15.50
CA GLU A 25 -2.98 5.11 -14.82
C GLU A 25 -4.23 4.63 -14.05
N THR A 26 -4.72 3.41 -14.33
CA THR A 26 -5.92 2.82 -13.70
C THR A 26 -5.60 1.81 -12.61
N LEU A 27 -4.34 1.38 -12.48
CA LEU A 27 -3.87 0.46 -11.45
C LEU A 27 -3.06 1.24 -10.39
N PRO A 28 -3.66 1.64 -9.25
CA PRO A 28 -2.93 2.29 -8.19
C PRO A 28 -1.93 1.33 -7.53
N VAL A 29 -0.73 1.81 -7.28
CA VAL A 29 0.33 1.09 -6.58
C VAL A 29 0.50 1.70 -5.19
N VAL A 30 0.39 0.87 -4.16
CA VAL A 30 0.55 1.30 -2.76
C VAL A 30 1.96 0.96 -2.29
N PHE A 31 2.71 1.96 -1.83
CA PHE A 31 4.06 1.78 -1.27
C PHE A 31 4.06 1.99 0.24
N ILE A 32 4.75 1.11 0.96
CA ILE A 32 5.19 1.37 2.33
C ILE A 32 6.60 1.94 2.22
N ALA A 33 6.73 3.25 2.45
CA ALA A 33 7.93 4.04 2.24
C ALA A 33 8.34 4.76 3.53
N THR A 34 8.30 4.03 4.64
CA THR A 34 8.82 4.51 5.93
C THR A 34 10.32 4.79 5.86
N LYS A 35 10.81 5.66 6.73
CA LYS A 35 12.22 6.09 6.76
C LYS A 35 13.07 5.05 7.51
N ASP A 36 13.43 3.98 6.80
CA ASP A 36 14.24 2.85 7.26
C ASP A 36 15.50 2.67 6.37
N PRO A 37 16.38 1.68 6.64
CA PRO A 37 17.58 1.44 5.82
C PRO A 37 17.31 1.11 4.33
N TYR A 38 16.08 0.74 3.96
CA TYR A 38 15.68 0.40 2.60
C TYR A 38 14.95 1.55 1.89
N HIS A 39 14.70 2.67 2.58
CA HIS A 39 13.95 3.81 2.08
C HIS A 39 14.42 4.28 0.69
N GLU A 40 15.73 4.45 0.48
CA GLU A 40 16.27 4.87 -0.82
C GLU A 40 15.95 3.88 -1.95
N LYS A 41 15.94 2.58 -1.66
CA LYS A 41 15.56 1.55 -2.64
C LYS A 41 14.07 1.60 -2.93
N ILE A 42 13.23 1.89 -1.93
CA ILE A 42 11.79 2.08 -2.13
C ILE A 42 11.53 3.30 -3.01
N VAL A 43 12.17 4.44 -2.71
CA VAL A 43 12.08 5.68 -3.50
C VAL A 43 12.50 5.44 -4.95
N SER A 44 13.57 4.68 -5.19
CA SER A 44 14.01 4.31 -6.54
C SER A 44 12.91 3.53 -7.30
N ASN A 45 12.29 2.52 -6.66
CA ASN A 45 11.17 1.80 -7.27
C ASN A 45 9.97 2.71 -7.53
N MET A 46 9.65 3.64 -6.61
CA MET A 46 8.56 4.60 -6.82
C MET A 46 8.79 5.48 -8.05
N GLN A 47 10.02 5.94 -8.29
CA GLN A 47 10.36 6.71 -9.49
C GLN A 47 10.08 5.93 -10.78
N GLU A 48 10.35 4.63 -10.79
CA GLU A 48 10.06 3.77 -11.95
C GLU A 48 8.56 3.63 -12.21
N ILE A 49 7.76 3.53 -11.15
CA ILE A 49 6.29 3.53 -11.27
C ILE A 49 5.79 4.87 -11.81
N LYS A 50 6.33 5.98 -11.31
CA LYS A 50 5.96 7.33 -11.78
C LYS A 50 6.33 7.55 -13.24
N ALA A 51 7.50 7.07 -13.67
CA ALA A 51 7.95 7.13 -15.06
C ALA A 51 7.00 6.38 -16.03
N ARG A 52 6.21 5.43 -15.51
CA ARG A 52 5.20 4.67 -16.25
C ARG A 52 3.78 5.21 -16.06
N LYS A 53 3.64 6.39 -15.48
CA LYS A 53 2.36 7.04 -15.14
C LYS A 53 1.48 6.22 -14.20
N GLY A 54 2.10 5.32 -13.41
CA GLY A 54 1.39 4.63 -12.34
C GLY A 54 0.93 5.62 -11.28
N LYS A 55 -0.29 5.44 -10.78
CA LYS A 55 -0.78 6.21 -9.63
C LYS A 55 -0.18 5.66 -8.35
N ILE A 56 0.43 6.52 -7.55
CA ILE A 56 1.14 6.12 -6.33
C ILE A 56 0.39 6.61 -5.09
N ILE A 57 0.09 5.69 -4.19
CA ILE A 57 -0.35 5.98 -2.82
C ILE A 57 0.75 5.50 -1.88
N SER A 58 1.21 6.32 -0.94
CA SER A 58 2.30 5.92 -0.05
C SER A 58 1.96 6.05 1.44
N ILE A 59 2.55 5.18 2.25
CA ILE A 59 2.66 5.34 3.70
C ILE A 59 4.08 5.81 3.97
N ILE A 60 4.21 6.99 4.58
CA ILE A 60 5.49 7.66 4.79
C ILE A 60 5.71 7.97 6.26
N THR A 61 6.96 8.18 6.65
CA THR A 61 7.29 8.71 7.97
C THR A 61 7.12 10.24 7.96
N GLU A 62 6.55 10.80 9.03
CA GLU A 62 6.50 12.25 9.22
C GLU A 62 7.89 12.90 9.09
N GLY A 63 7.97 14.01 8.36
CA GLY A 63 9.24 14.69 8.06
C GLY A 63 10.02 14.09 6.88
N ASP A 64 9.44 13.14 6.15
CA ASP A 64 9.94 12.74 4.83
C ASP A 64 9.61 13.79 3.77
N GLU A 65 10.65 14.34 3.14
CA GLU A 65 10.56 15.35 2.08
C GLU A 65 10.76 14.75 0.68
N VAL A 66 11.20 13.48 0.58
CA VAL A 66 11.59 12.83 -0.68
C VAL A 66 10.42 12.09 -1.31
N THR A 67 9.60 11.41 -0.50
CA THR A 67 8.48 10.59 -0.99
C THR A 67 7.23 11.39 -1.41
N PRO A 68 6.83 12.49 -0.75
CA PRO A 68 5.63 13.24 -1.12
C PRO A 68 5.61 13.73 -2.59
N PRO A 69 6.71 14.27 -3.16
CA PRO A 69 6.74 14.68 -4.57
C PRO A 69 6.51 13.55 -5.58
N LEU A 70 6.80 12.30 -5.21
CA LEU A 70 6.59 11.13 -6.07
C LEU A 70 5.16 10.58 -5.95
N SER A 71 4.52 10.82 -4.81
CA SER A 71 3.21 10.25 -4.47
C SER A 71 2.08 11.10 -5.02
N ASP A 72 1.02 10.45 -5.51
CA ASP A 72 -0.23 11.16 -5.85
C ASP A 72 -1.07 11.40 -4.59
N HIS A 73 -1.02 10.47 -3.64
CA HIS A 73 -1.58 10.60 -2.29
C HIS A 73 -0.65 9.94 -1.27
N TYR A 74 -0.66 10.41 -0.02
CA TYR A 74 0.13 9.78 1.04
C TYR A 74 -0.55 9.86 2.41
N PHE A 75 -0.20 8.91 3.28
CA PHE A 75 -0.50 8.92 4.71
C PHE A 75 0.81 9.06 5.47
N SER A 76 0.89 9.98 6.42
CA SER A 76 2.04 10.11 7.31
C SER A 76 1.80 9.34 8.61
N ILE A 77 2.79 8.59 9.05
CA ILE A 77 2.85 7.98 10.38
C ILE A 77 4.01 8.59 11.19
N PRO A 78 3.92 8.64 12.52
CA PRO A 78 4.99 9.20 13.33
C PRO A 78 6.29 8.38 13.17
N PRO A 79 7.46 8.99 13.43
CA PRO A 79 8.72 8.28 13.46
C PRO A 79 8.67 7.17 14.52
N ALA A 80 9.11 5.98 14.13
CA ALA A 80 9.12 4.81 14.99
C ALA A 80 10.37 3.97 14.73
N ASP A 81 10.73 3.16 15.71
CA ASP A 81 11.75 2.13 15.54
C ASP A 81 11.39 1.17 14.39
N GLU A 82 12.39 0.63 13.71
CA GLU A 82 12.22 -0.29 12.57
C GLU A 82 11.33 -1.49 12.92
N ILE A 83 11.35 -1.96 14.17
CA ILE A 83 10.54 -3.10 14.63
C ILE A 83 9.07 -2.69 14.80
N ILE A 84 8.80 -1.41 15.09
CA ILE A 84 7.46 -0.88 15.39
C ILE A 84 6.79 -0.26 14.16
N ALA A 85 7.57 0.31 13.24
CA ALA A 85 7.08 0.94 12.02
C ALA A 85 6.12 0.06 11.18
N PRO A 86 6.33 -1.27 11.05
CA PRO A 86 5.38 -2.15 10.37
C PRO A 86 3.99 -2.16 11.01
N ILE A 87 3.91 -2.13 12.34
CA ILE A 87 2.62 -2.13 13.07
C ILE A 87 1.86 -0.84 12.78
N LEU A 88 2.56 0.31 12.82
CA LEU A 88 1.96 1.61 12.54
C LEU A 88 1.51 1.72 11.08
N SER A 89 2.29 1.14 10.15
CA SER A 89 1.99 1.17 8.71
C SER A 89 0.73 0.39 8.34
N VAL A 90 0.29 -0.57 9.16
CA VAL A 90 -0.93 -1.34 8.93
C VAL A 90 -2.20 -0.50 9.16
N VAL A 91 -2.17 0.46 10.09
CA VAL A 91 -3.35 1.28 10.43
C VAL A 91 -3.92 2.04 9.21
N PRO A 92 -3.13 2.83 8.45
CA PRO A 92 -3.64 3.50 7.26
C PRO A 92 -4.08 2.52 6.17
N LEU A 93 -3.46 1.35 6.04
CA LEU A 93 -3.86 0.32 5.08
C LEU A 93 -5.24 -0.30 5.44
N GLN A 94 -5.48 -0.54 6.73
CA GLN A 94 -6.79 -0.99 7.22
C GLN A 94 -7.87 0.06 6.95
N LEU A 95 -7.58 1.32 7.25
CA LEU A 95 -8.51 2.43 6.99
C LEU A 95 -8.77 2.60 5.49
N LEU A 96 -7.75 2.52 4.63
CA LEU A 96 -7.90 2.56 3.18
C LEU A 96 -8.85 1.46 2.70
N SER A 97 -8.63 0.22 3.14
CA SER A 97 -9.49 -0.92 2.79
C SER A 97 -10.93 -0.71 3.25
N TYR A 98 -11.11 -0.21 4.48
CA TYR A 98 -12.42 0.07 5.08
C TYR A 98 -13.18 1.16 4.32
N TYR A 99 -12.54 2.29 4.05
CA TYR A 99 -13.18 3.40 3.35
C TYR A 99 -13.48 3.07 1.88
N VAL A 100 -12.62 2.28 1.22
CA VAL A 100 -12.92 1.78 -0.13
C VAL A 100 -14.12 0.81 -0.11
N GLY A 101 -14.18 -0.11 0.86
CA GLY A 101 -15.30 -1.06 0.98
C GLY A 101 -16.63 -0.35 1.24
N THR A 102 -16.65 0.58 2.19
CA THR A 102 -17.84 1.39 2.53
C THR A 102 -18.26 2.30 1.38
N ALA A 103 -17.32 2.97 0.69
CA ALA A 103 -17.62 3.79 -0.48
C ALA A 103 -18.22 2.97 -1.64
N LYS A 104 -17.89 1.67 -1.74
CA LYS A 104 -18.48 0.73 -2.71
C LYS A 104 -19.82 0.14 -2.25
N GLY A 105 -20.34 0.52 -1.07
CA GLY A 105 -21.59 0.01 -0.51
C GLY A 105 -21.52 -1.46 -0.10
N LEU A 106 -20.33 -1.97 0.25
CA LEU A 106 -20.13 -3.37 0.63
C LEU A 106 -20.32 -3.57 2.14
N ASP A 107 -20.75 -4.77 2.53
CA ASP A 107 -20.76 -5.20 3.94
C ASP A 107 -19.33 -5.50 4.38
N VAL A 108 -18.72 -4.55 5.09
CA VAL A 108 -17.33 -4.62 5.58
C VAL A 108 -17.19 -5.53 6.80
N ASP A 109 -18.27 -5.78 7.54
CA ASP A 109 -18.27 -6.64 8.72
C ASP A 109 -18.44 -8.11 8.34
N LYS A 110 -19.16 -8.38 7.25
CA LYS A 110 -19.41 -9.73 6.72
C LYS A 110 -19.06 -9.84 5.24
N PRO A 111 -17.76 -9.83 4.88
CA PRO A 111 -17.34 -10.01 3.51
C PRO A 111 -17.78 -11.37 2.96
N ARG A 112 -18.24 -11.39 1.70
CA ARG A 112 -18.74 -12.58 1.02
C ARG A 112 -17.70 -13.69 1.03
N ASN A 113 -18.17 -14.94 1.16
CA ASN A 113 -17.36 -16.15 1.10
C ASN A 113 -16.27 -16.26 2.20
N LEU A 114 -16.30 -15.41 3.22
CA LEU A 114 -15.36 -15.46 4.34
C LEU A 114 -16.12 -15.76 5.64
N ALA A 115 -15.47 -16.52 6.51
CA ALA A 115 -15.88 -16.75 7.88
C ALA A 115 -14.84 -16.14 8.83
N LYS A 116 -15.27 -15.76 10.03
CA LYS A 116 -14.35 -15.18 11.03
C LYS A 116 -13.25 -16.15 11.46
N SER A 117 -13.57 -17.44 11.45
CA SER A 117 -12.66 -18.54 11.74
C SER A 117 -13.08 -19.74 10.89
N VAL A 118 -12.10 -20.48 10.36
CA VAL A 118 -12.32 -21.74 9.66
C VAL A 118 -12.17 -22.85 10.69
N THR A 119 -13.28 -23.51 11.04
CA THR A 119 -13.32 -24.50 12.13
C THR A 119 -13.55 -25.93 11.65
N VAL A 120 -13.62 -26.15 10.33
CA VAL A 120 -13.82 -27.44 9.69
C VAL A 120 -12.78 -27.62 8.58
N GLU A 121 -12.29 -28.85 8.41
CA GLU A 121 -11.41 -29.26 7.31
C GLU A 121 -12.19 -29.60 6.04
#